data_AF-X0XQA4-F1
#
_entry.id   AF-X0XQA4-F1
#
_cell.length_a   1.000
_cell.length_b   1.000
_cell.length_c   1.000
_cell.angle_alpha   90.00
_cell.angle_beta   90.00
_cell.angle_gamma   90.00
#
_symmetry.space_group_name_H-M   'P 1'
#
loop_
_entity.id
_entity.type
_entity.pdbx_description
1 polymer ?
#
loop_
_entity_poly.entity_id
_entity_poly.type
_entity_poly.pdbx_seq_one_letter_code
_entity_poly.pdbx_strand_id
1 'polypeptide(L)' 'FFTQDNWGLNFTIRTGSAEWVRDVLARKWCRQGFKSKGAILHPVINELDETLGDPIPLYEEKEVFEFLGLPWVEPRDRL' A
#
# COMPACT_ATOMS: atom_id res chain seq x y z
N PHE A 1 -15.05 3.19 3.35
CA PHE A 1 -15.82 2.74 2.18
C PHE A 1 -14.84 2.42 1.06
N PHE A 2 -15.13 1.40 0.25
CA PHE A 2 -14.31 1.05 -0.91
C PHE A 2 -14.68 1.98 -2.06
N THR A 3 -13.69 2.66 -2.61
CA THR A 3 -13.79 3.43 -3.86
C THR A 3 -12.87 2.77 -4.88
N GLN A 4 -13.11 2.98 -6.17
CA GLN A 4 -12.27 2.38 -7.21
C GLN A 4 -10.78 2.72 -6.99
N ASP A 5 -10.49 3.96 -6.59
CA ASP A 5 -9.13 4.45 -6.32
C ASP A 5 -8.38 3.74 -5.19
N ASN A 6 -9.10 3.04 -4.30
CA ASN A 6 -8.50 2.36 -3.15
C ASN A 6 -8.63 0.83 -3.21
N TRP A 7 -9.09 0.27 -4.34
CA TRP A 7 -9.31 -1.17 -4.49
C TRP A 7 -8.03 -1.98 -4.34
N GLY A 8 -6.98 -1.66 -5.11
CA GLY A 8 -5.75 -2.45 -5.13
C GLY A 8 -5.13 -2.59 -3.74
N LEU A 9 -4.99 -1.48 -3.01
CA LEU A 9 -4.43 -1.50 -1.67
C LEU A 9 -5.38 -2.15 -0.64
N ASN A 10 -6.69 -1.92 -0.73
CA ASN A 10 -7.64 -2.61 0.16
C ASN A 10 -7.62 -4.12 -0.02
N PHE A 11 -7.63 -4.61 -1.26
CA PHE A 11 -7.56 -6.05 -1.52
C PHE A 11 -6.24 -6.61 -1.00
N THR A 12 -5.13 -5.93 -1.26
CA THR A 12 -3.80 -6.39 -0.78
C THR A 12 -3.74 -6.47 0.75
N ILE A 13 -4.27 -5.45 1.46
CA ILE A 13 -4.31 -5.41 2.93
C ILE A 13 -5.23 -6.49 3.51
N ARG A 14 -6.37 -6.78 2.85
CA ARG A 14 -7.37 -7.72 3.37
C ARG A 14 -7.06 -9.18 3.06
N THR A 15 -6.20 -9.43 2.08
CA THR A 15 -5.82 -10.77 1.64
C THR A 15 -4.65 -11.34 2.44
N GLY A 16 -3.72 -10.50 2.90
CA GLY A 16 -2.58 -10.93 3.72
C GLY A 16 -2.89 -10.93 5.22
N SER A 17 -2.04 -11.60 6.00
CA SER A 17 -2.08 -11.46 7.46
C SER A 17 -1.74 -10.03 7.90
N ALA A 18 -2.21 -9.62 9.08
CA ALA A 18 -1.89 -8.31 9.63
C ALA A 18 -0.37 -8.11 9.83
N GLU A 19 0.36 -9.19 10.11
CA GLU A 19 1.82 -9.22 10.22
C GLU A 19 2.48 -9.03 8.87
N TRP A 20 2.07 -9.80 7.85
CA TRP A 20 2.61 -9.70 6.51
C TRP A 20 2.41 -8.30 5.91
N VAL A 21 1.20 -7.74 6.04
CA VAL A 21 0.89 -6.38 5.59
C VAL A 21 1.78 -5.35 6.29
N ARG A 22 1.96 -5.46 7.60
CA ARG A 22 2.78 -4.53 8.37
C ARG A 22 4.27 -4.63 8.00
N ASP A 23 4.80 -5.83 7.98
CA ASP A 23 6.24 -6.08 7.93
C ASP A 23 6.80 -6.07 6.50
N VAL A 24 5.97 -6.43 5.51
CA VAL A 24 6.34 -6.42 4.10
C VAL A 24 5.86 -5.15 3.42
N LEU A 25 4.54 -4.94 3.32
CA LEU A 25 4.00 -3.84 2.53
C LEU A 25 4.23 -2.48 3.20
N ALA A 26 3.80 -2.34 4.46
CA ALA A 26 3.87 -1.07 5.17
C ALA A 26 5.30 -0.58 5.35
N ARG A 27 6.18 -1.49 5.73
CA ARG A 27 7.60 -1.20 5.79
C ARG A 27 8.16 -0.76 4.44
N LYS A 28 7.73 -1.36 3.33
CA LYS A 28 8.23 -1.04 1.99
C LYS A 28 7.77 0.35 1.52
N TRP A 29 6.47 0.66 1.62
CA TRP A 29 5.98 1.98 1.21
C TRP A 29 6.50 3.10 2.11
N CYS A 30 6.62 2.88 3.43
CA CYS A 30 7.20 3.88 4.33
C CYS A 30 8.66 4.17 3.98
N ARG A 31 9.45 3.13 3.66
CA ARG A 31 10.85 3.29 3.21
C ARG A 31 11.00 4.01 1.89
N GLN A 32 9.95 4.01 1.07
CA GLN A 32 9.91 4.73 -0.21
C GLN A 32 9.32 6.15 -0.07
N GLY A 33 9.05 6.60 1.16
CA GLY A 33 8.50 7.94 1.40
C GLY A 33 7.01 8.04 1.16
N PHE A 34 6.25 6.94 1.33
CA PHE A 34 4.80 6.95 1.21
C PHE A 34 4.11 6.62 2.54
N LYS A 35 2.90 7.15 2.71
CA LYS A 35 2.01 6.84 3.83
C LYS A 35 0.65 6.40 3.31
N SER A 36 0.06 5.40 3.95
CA SER A 36 -1.31 4.98 3.62
C SER A 36 -2.34 5.81 4.39
N LYS A 37 -3.32 6.38 3.69
CA LYS A 37 -4.49 7.05 4.27
C LYS A 37 -5.74 6.63 3.48
N GLY A 38 -6.75 6.11 4.17
CA GLY A 38 -7.98 5.64 3.49
C GLY A 38 -7.75 4.46 2.53
N ALA A 39 -6.71 3.66 2.79
CA ALA A 39 -6.22 2.61 1.89
C ALA A 39 -5.81 3.14 0.50
N ILE A 40 -5.22 4.34 0.46
CA ILE A 40 -4.53 4.90 -0.71
C ILE A 40 -3.13 5.32 -0.27
N LEU A 41 -2.13 5.16 -1.15
CA LEU A 41 -0.78 5.64 -0.87
C LEU A 41 -0.64 7.11 -1.25
N HIS A 42 -0.02 7.87 -0.37
CA HIS A 42 0.29 9.28 -0.58
C HIS A 42 1.80 9.50 -0.38
N PRO A 43 2.47 10.28 -1.24
CA PRO A 43 3.83 10.73 -0.97
C PRO A 43 3.88 11.54 0.32
N VAL A 44 4.88 11.32 1.15
CA VAL A 44 5.19 12.17 2.29
C VAL A 44 6.05 13.31 1.78
N ILE A 45 5.50 14.53 1.81
CA ILE A 45 6.17 15.76 1.35
C ILE A 45 7.03 16.35 2.48
N ASN A 46 6.56 16.23 3.72
CA ASN A 46 7.27 16.66 4.91
C ASN A 46 7.03 15.65 6.05
N GLU A 47 8.12 15.08 6.57
CA GLU A 47 8.05 14.07 7.64
C GLU A 47 7.69 14.68 9.01
N LEU A 48 7.96 15.97 9.25
CA LEU A 48 7.77 16.60 10.56
C LEU A 48 6.29 16.87 10.86
N ASP A 49 5.53 17.31 9.86
CA ASP A 49 4.10 17.62 9.98
C ASP A 49 3.20 16.60 9.26
N GLU A 50 3.81 15.55 8.72
CA GLU A 50 3.15 14.50 7.93
C GLU A 50 2.34 15.03 6.74
N THR A 51 2.78 16.13 6.12
CA THR A 51 2.15 16.66 4.90
C THR A 51 2.19 15.61 3.80
N LEU A 52 1.02 15.31 3.24
CA LEU A 52 0.84 14.32 2.19
C LEU A 52 0.62 14.99 0.84
N GLY A 53 1.24 14.42 -0.20
CA GLY A 53 1.00 14.78 -1.58
C GLY A 53 -0.26 14.13 -2.15
N ASP A 54 -0.41 14.28 -3.46
CA ASP A 54 -1.56 13.74 -4.18
C ASP A 54 -1.66 12.22 -4.05
N PRO A 55 -2.88 11.67 -3.94
CA PRO A 55 -3.09 10.23 -3.86
C PRO A 55 -2.58 9.53 -5.11
N ILE A 56 -2.00 8.35 -4.91
CA ILE A 56 -1.60 7.44 -5.99
C ILE A 56 -2.65 6.33 -6.03
N PRO A 57 -3.66 6.42 -6.92
CA PRO A 57 -4.66 5.37 -7.04
C PRO A 57 -4.00 4.11 -7.60
N LEU A 58 -4.28 2.98 -6.96
CA LEU A 58 -3.85 1.65 -7.37
C LEU A 58 -5.11 0.79 -7.41
N TYR A 59 -5.47 0.32 -8.59
CA TYR A 59 -6.76 -0.28 -8.88
C TYR A 59 -6.75 -1.79 -8.68
N GLU A 60 -5.59 -2.42 -8.85
CA GLU A 60 -5.37 -3.86 -8.68
C GLU A 60 -4.29 -4.17 -7.64
N GLU A 61 -4.34 -5.36 -7.05
CA GLU A 61 -3.30 -5.80 -6.13
C GLU A 61 -1.93 -5.84 -6.82
N LYS A 62 -1.87 -6.32 -8.07
CA LYS A 62 -0.60 -6.44 -8.82
C LYS A 62 0.09 -5.11 -8.99
N GLU A 63 -0.66 -4.05 -9.27
CA GLU A 63 -0.13 -2.68 -9.37
C GLU A 63 0.51 -2.23 -8.05
N VAL A 64 -0.03 -2.64 -6.90
CA VAL A 64 0.60 -2.38 -5.58
C VAL A 64 1.97 -3.05 -5.49
N PHE A 65 2.09 -4.31 -5.90
CA PHE A 65 3.37 -5.02 -5.86
C PHE A 65 4.38 -4.39 -6.82
N GLU A 66 3.96 -4.08 -8.05
CA GLU A 66 4.80 -3.43 -9.06
C GLU A 66 5.27 -2.05 -8.60
N PHE A 67 4.36 -1.24 -8.08
CA PHE A 67 4.66 0.09 -7.53
C PHE A 67 5.68 0.01 -6.40
N LEU A 68 5.55 -0.96 -5.50
CA LEU A 68 6.48 -1.16 -4.39
C LEU A 68 7.77 -1.88 -4.82
N GLY A 69 7.90 -2.32 -6.07
CA GLY A 69 9.03 -3.12 -6.54
C GLY A 69 9.17 -4.44 -5.77
N LEU A 70 8.03 -5.07 -5.45
CA LEU A 70 7.94 -6.37 -4.79
C LEU A 70 7.59 -7.44 -5.83
N PRO A 71 8.13 -8.66 -5.71
CA PRO A 71 7.66 -9.78 -6.53
C PRO A 71 6.21 -10.10 -6.16
N TRP A 72 5.38 -10.41 -7.15
CA TRP A 72 4.02 -10.88 -6.90
C TRP A 72 4.03 -12.17 -6.07
N VAL A 73 3.25 -12.17 -4.98
CA VAL A 73 3.04 -13.35 -4.13
C VAL A 73 1.56 -13.70 -4.21
N GLU A 74 1.24 -14.97 -4.45
CA GLU A 74 -0.16 -15.42 -4.47
C GLU A 74 -0.84 -15.23 -3.11
N PRO A 75 -2.13 -14.86 -3.06
CA PRO A 75 -2.91 -14.67 -1.82
C PRO A 75 -2.68 -15.72 -0.73
N ARG A 76 -2.70 -17.00 -1.11
CA ARG A 76 -2.54 -18.15 -0.19
C ARG A 76 -1.17 -18.25 0.47
N ASP A 77 -0.17 -17.57 -0.07
CA ASP A 77 1.23 -17.61 0.38
C ASP A 77 1.61 -16.36 1.19
N ARG A 78 0.64 -15.49 1.52
CA ARG A 78 0.83 -14.24 2.29
C ARG A 78 0.49 -14.42 3.77
N LEU A 79 1.24 -15.31 4.43
CA LEU A 79 1.12 -15.64 5.86
C LEU A 79 1.90 -14.65 6.74
#